data_AF-G4RL91-F1
#
_entry.id   AF-G4RL91-F1
#
_cell.length_a   1.000
_cell.length_b   1.000
_cell.length_c   1.000
_cell.angle_alpha   90.00
_cell.angle_beta   90.00
_cell.angle_gamma   90.00
#
_symmetry.space_group_name_H-M   'P 1'
#
loop_
_entity.id
_entity.type
_entity.pdbx_description
1 polymer ?
#
loop_
_entity_poly.entity_id
_entity_poly.type
_entity_poly.pdbx_seq_one_letter_code
_entity_poly.pdbx_strand_id
1 'polypeptide(L)'
;MGGRRKRRKIIARPRRAIPKIFVCPNCGSQSVNVKRRDDKYIVICGSCGLYEEFEEHPRWTAVDYYNVFVDHFLEGKIRPPDQRSEEGAEGSGNEGP
;
A
#
# COMPACT_ATOMS: atom_id res chain seq x y z
N MET A 1 -7.20 -20.59 -57.62
CA MET A 1 -7.03 -19.36 -56.82
C MET A 1 -7.24 -19.69 -55.34
N GLY A 2 -6.16 -19.92 -54.58
CA GLY A 2 -6.24 -20.27 -53.15
C GLY A 2 -5.67 -19.15 -52.29
N GLY A 3 -6.54 -18.32 -51.70
CA GLY A 3 -6.14 -17.20 -50.86
C GLY A 3 -5.52 -17.65 -49.53
N ARG A 4 -4.29 -17.20 -49.26
CA ARG A 4 -3.53 -17.51 -48.04
C ARG A 4 -4.24 -16.88 -46.82
N ARG A 5 -4.88 -17.70 -46.00
CA ARG A 5 -5.56 -17.25 -44.77
C ARG A 5 -4.53 -16.73 -43.77
N LYS A 6 -4.53 -15.41 -43.50
CA LYS A 6 -3.73 -14.80 -42.43
C LYS A 6 -4.19 -15.36 -41.08
N ARG A 7 -3.28 -16.02 -40.37
CA ARG A 7 -3.54 -16.57 -39.03
C ARG A 7 -3.73 -15.40 -38.04
N ARG A 8 -4.86 -15.35 -37.36
CA ARG A 8 -5.19 -14.31 -36.38
C ARG A 8 -4.19 -14.36 -35.21
N LYS A 9 -3.52 -13.24 -34.92
CA LYS A 9 -2.63 -13.14 -33.76
C LYS A 9 -3.48 -13.16 -32.50
N ILE A 10 -3.29 -14.17 -31.65
CA ILE A 10 -3.95 -14.26 -30.35
C ILE A 10 -3.31 -13.21 -29.45
N ILE A 11 -4.06 -12.16 -29.12
CA ILE A 11 -3.63 -11.14 -28.15
C ILE A 11 -3.89 -11.72 -26.77
N ALA A 12 -2.84 -12.20 -26.10
CA ALA A 12 -2.95 -12.70 -24.74
C ALA A 12 -3.29 -11.53 -23.80
N ARG A 13 -4.33 -11.69 -22.99
CA ARG A 13 -4.70 -10.68 -21.98
C ARG A 13 -3.61 -10.65 -20.91
N PRO A 14 -3.07 -9.46 -20.55
CA PRO A 14 -2.13 -9.35 -19.46
C PRO A 14 -2.79 -9.85 -18.16
N ARG A 15 -2.03 -10.59 -17.36
CA ARG A 15 -2.51 -11.08 -16.06
C ARG A 15 -2.76 -9.87 -15.15
N ARG A 16 -3.94 -9.80 -14.53
CA ARG A 16 -4.26 -8.78 -13.54
C ARG A 16 -3.35 -9.00 -12.33
N ALA A 17 -2.39 -8.12 -12.10
CA ALA A 17 -1.57 -8.12 -10.90
C ALA A 17 -2.27 -7.33 -9.80
N ILE A 18 -2.16 -7.81 -8.56
CA ILE A 18 -2.63 -7.06 -7.39
C ILE A 18 -1.85 -5.73 -7.35
N PRO A 19 -2.52 -4.58 -7.21
CA PRO A 19 -1.86 -3.29 -7.12
C PRO A 19 -0.88 -3.30 -5.94
N LYS A 20 0.37 -2.95 -6.22
CA LYS A 20 1.47 -2.93 -5.24
C LYS A 20 1.55 -1.61 -4.46
N ILE A 21 0.57 -0.75 -4.64
CA ILE A 21 0.59 0.65 -4.24
C ILE A 21 -0.61 0.86 -3.31
N PHE A 22 -0.34 1.30 -2.09
CA PHE A 22 -1.35 1.57 -1.07
C PHE A 22 -1.54 3.08 -0.88
N VAL A 23 -2.70 3.45 -0.33
CA VAL A 23 -3.07 4.83 -0.01
C VAL A 23 -2.39 5.25 1.28
N CYS A 24 -1.86 6.46 1.37
CA CYS A 24 -1.31 6.97 2.63
C CYS A 24 -2.40 7.58 3.51
N PRO A 25 -2.51 7.25 4.81
CA PRO A 25 -3.48 7.88 5.72
C PRO A 25 -3.18 9.37 5.96
N ASN A 26 -1.92 9.79 5.83
CA ASN A 26 -1.50 11.18 6.09
C ASN A 26 -1.69 12.13 4.91
N CYS A 27 -1.45 11.68 3.67
CA CYS A 27 -1.48 12.56 2.49
C CYS A 27 -2.47 12.14 1.41
N GLY A 28 -3.22 11.06 1.61
CA GLY A 28 -4.20 10.53 0.65
C GLY A 28 -3.61 10.00 -0.66
N SER A 29 -2.30 10.12 -0.87
CA SER A 29 -1.64 9.68 -2.12
C SER A 29 -1.48 8.16 -2.16
N GLN A 30 -1.71 7.57 -3.33
CA GLN A 30 -1.36 6.18 -3.63
C GLN A 30 0.15 6.06 -3.86
N SER A 31 0.94 6.23 -2.80
CA SER A 31 2.40 6.28 -2.87
C SER A 31 3.07 5.42 -1.80
N VAL A 32 2.29 4.66 -1.03
CA VAL A 32 2.83 3.76 0.00
C VAL A 32 3.30 2.47 -0.64
N ASN A 33 4.56 2.13 -0.40
CA ASN A 33 5.21 0.95 -0.93
C ASN A 33 5.78 0.12 0.23
N VAL A 34 5.52 -1.19 0.18
CA VAL A 34 6.04 -2.15 1.15
C VAL A 34 7.19 -2.91 0.50
N LYS A 35 8.41 -2.68 1.01
CA LYS A 35 9.64 -3.30 0.51
C LYS A 35 10.17 -4.29 1.54
N ARG A 36 10.58 -5.47 1.09
CA ARG A 36 11.36 -6.39 1.92
C ARG A 36 12.83 -6.00 1.86
N ARG A 37 13.47 -5.83 3.02
CA ARG A 37 14.91 -5.61 3.16
C ARG A 37 15.45 -6.68 4.12
N ASP A 38 16.21 -7.62 3.58
CA ASP A 38 16.75 -8.76 4.33
C ASP A 38 15.63 -9.50 5.08
N ASP A 39 15.65 -9.48 6.41
CA ASP A 39 14.66 -10.13 7.31
C ASP A 39 13.61 -9.14 7.86
N LYS A 40 13.47 -7.96 7.25
CA LYS A 40 12.55 -6.91 7.68
C LYS A 40 11.69 -6.40 6.53
N TYR A 41 10.50 -5.90 6.87
CA TYR A 41 9.63 -5.19 5.94
C TYR A 41 9.64 -3.70 6.26
N ILE A 42 9.80 -2.90 5.22
CA ILE A 42 9.86 -1.46 5.30
C ILE A 42 8.66 -0.90 4.57
N VAL A 43 7.82 -0.17 5.28
CA VAL A 43 6.69 0.56 4.71
C VAL A 43 7.12 2.01 4.55
N ILE A 44 7.11 2.52 3.31
CA ILE A 44 7.51 3.90 3.03
C ILE A 44 6.48 4.59 2.13
N CYS A 45 6.10 5.81 2.52
CA CYS A 45 5.31 6.70 1.68
C CYS A 45 6.22 7.62 0.88
N GLY A 46 6.17 7.53 -0.45
CA GLY A 46 6.97 8.38 -1.34
C GLY A 46 6.55 9.86 -1.39
N SER A 47 5.38 10.22 -0.87
CA SER A 47 4.85 11.60 -0.94
C SER A 47 5.09 12.39 0.35
N CYS A 48 4.76 11.82 1.51
CA CYS A 48 4.92 12.50 2.80
C CYS A 48 6.16 12.03 3.59
N GLY A 49 6.92 11.06 3.09
CA GLY A 49 8.14 10.58 3.74
C GLY A 49 7.91 9.76 5.01
N LEU A 50 6.69 9.27 5.26
CA LEU A 50 6.44 8.33 6.36
C LEU A 50 7.21 7.03 6.14
N TYR A 51 7.76 6.50 7.22
CA TYR A 51 8.64 5.34 7.21
C TYR A 51 8.44 4.53 8.49
N GLU A 52 8.22 3.23 8.34
CA GLU A 52 8.11 2.30 9.46
C GLU A 52 8.82 0.98 9.11
N GLU A 53 9.55 0.42 10.07
CA GLU A 53 10.20 -0.88 9.95
C GLU A 53 9.42 -1.94 10.75
N PHE A 54 9.20 -3.09 10.13
CA PHE A 54 8.56 -4.25 10.74
C PHE A 54 9.47 -5.47 10.63
N GLU A 55 9.36 -6.37 11.61
CA GLU A 55 10.00 -7.68 11.59
C GLU A 55 9.28 -8.60 10.58
N GLU A 56 10.02 -9.50 9.91
CA GLU A 56 9.41 -10.48 9.01
C GLU A 56 8.57 -11.51 9.79
N HIS A 57 7.26 -11.48 9.54
CA HIS A 57 6.35 -12.54 9.92
C HIS A 57 6.08 -13.47 8.73
N PRO A 58 6.31 -14.79 8.86
CA PRO A 58 6.17 -15.75 7.76
C PRO A 58 4.73 -15.93 7.26
N ARG A 59 3.73 -15.42 8.00
CA ARG A 59 2.32 -15.48 7.63
C ARG A 59 1.75 -14.15 7.12
N TRP A 60 2.51 -13.06 7.24
CA TRP A 60 2.05 -11.73 6.88
C TRP A 60 2.37 -11.42 5.43
N THR A 61 1.41 -10.78 4.78
CA THR A 61 1.52 -10.26 3.43
C THR A 61 1.80 -8.76 3.45
N ALA A 62 2.13 -8.18 2.30
CA ALA A 62 2.31 -6.73 2.17
C ALA A 62 1.09 -5.91 2.67
N VAL A 63 -0.11 -6.49 2.61
CA VAL A 63 -1.35 -5.85 3.09
C VAL A 63 -1.37 -5.80 4.62
N ASP A 64 -0.90 -6.85 5.29
CA ASP A 64 -0.91 -6.92 6.76
C ASP A 64 0.05 -5.87 7.35
N TYR A 65 1.26 -5.73 6.78
CA TYR A 65 2.20 -4.67 7.18
C TYR A 65 1.63 -3.27 6.93
N TYR A 66 0.84 -3.09 5.86
CA TYR A 66 0.17 -1.82 5.60
C TYR A 66 -0.92 -1.54 6.65
N ASN A 67 -1.72 -2.52 7.04
CA ASN A 67 -2.75 -2.33 8.07
C ASN A 67 -2.12 -1.93 9.42
N VAL A 68 -1.08 -2.65 9.86
CA VAL A 68 -0.37 -2.31 11.10
C VAL A 68 0.26 -0.92 11.01
N PHE A 69 0.80 -0.55 9.85
CA PHE A 69 1.30 0.81 9.61
C PHE A 69 0.22 1.88 9.76
N VAL A 70 -0.99 1.63 9.25
CA VAL A 70 -2.14 2.54 9.42
C VAL A 70 -2.55 2.61 10.89
N ASP A 71 -2.64 1.48 11.58
CA ASP A 71 -2.99 1.41 13.00
C ASP A 71 -1.98 2.21 13.84
N HIS A 72 -0.67 2.02 13.61
CA HIS A 72 0.39 2.77 14.29
C HIS A 72 0.33 4.28 14.02
N PHE A 73 -0.05 4.68 12.80
CA PHE A 73 -0.24 6.08 12.44
C PHE A 73 -1.45 6.68 13.17
N LEU A 74 -2.58 5.96 13.21
CA LEU A 74 -3.80 6.38 13.92
C LEU A 74 -3.60 6.42 15.44
N GLU A 75 -2.81 5.50 15.98
CA GLU A 75 -2.41 5.49 17.40
C GLU A 75 -1.42 6.62 17.74
N GLY A 76 -0.87 7.33 16.75
CA GLY A 76 0.07 8.43 16.95
C GLY A 76 1.48 7.98 17.36
N LYS A 77 1.82 6.69 17.17
CA LYS A 77 3.16 6.14 17.43
C LYS A 77 4.18 6.66 16.41
N ILE A 78 3.74 6.91 15.18
CA ILE A 78 4.55 7.44 14.09
C ILE A 78 4.11 8.87 13.80
N ARG A 79 5.02 9.84 13.97
CA ARG A 79 4.75 11.24 13.59
C ARG A 79 5.21 11.47 12.15
N PRO A 80 4.36 12.02 11.27
CA PRO A 80 4.80 12.42 9.94
C PRO A 80 5.83 13.55 10.04
N PRO A 81 6.83 13.58 9.14
CA PRO A 81 7.79 14.68 9.07
C PRO A 81 7.09 15.93 8.53
N ASP A 82 6.52 16.70 9.44
CA ASP A 82 6.15 18.12 9.38
C ASP A 82 5.91 18.70 7.98
N GLN A 83 4.67 18.62 7.50
CA GLN A 83 4.16 19.51 6.46
C GLN A 83 2.93 20.24 7.00
N ARG A 84 3.16 21.21 7.88
CA ARG A 84 2.38 22.44 8.10
C ARG A 84 0.92 22.42 7.58
N SER A 85 0.01 21.77 8.30
CA SER A 85 -1.38 22.17 8.59
C SER A 85 -2.11 21.01 9.26
N GLU A 86 -3.00 21.36 10.17
CA GLU A 86 -3.78 20.50 11.07
C GLU A 86 -4.70 19.47 10.36
N GLU A 87 -5.32 18.58 11.16
CA GLU A 87 -6.43 17.65 10.86
C GLU A 87 -6.05 16.22 10.39
N GLY A 88 -6.49 15.11 11.00
CA GLY A 88 -7.52 14.91 12.01
C GLY A 88 -7.39 13.53 12.67
N ALA A 89 -7.55 13.51 13.98
CA ALA A 89 -7.84 12.31 14.75
C ALA A 89 -9.36 12.16 14.81
N GLU A 90 -9.96 11.41 13.88
CA GLU A 90 -11.39 11.06 13.97
C GLU A 90 -11.61 9.63 13.49
N GLY A 91 -12.08 8.79 14.41
CA GLY A 91 -12.40 7.39 14.19
C GLY A 91 -13.17 6.82 15.38
N SER A 92 -14.20 7.55 15.81
CA SER A 92 -15.23 7.04 16.71
C SER A 92 -15.97 5.88 16.03
N GLY A 93 -15.95 4.72 16.66
CA GLY A 93 -16.77 3.56 16.30
C GLY A 93 -17.50 3.05 17.54
N ASN A 94 -18.36 3.89 18.12
CA ASN A 94 -19.33 3.44 19.11
C ASN A 94 -20.66 3.20 18.37
N GLU A 95 -21.05 1.95 18.19
CA GLU A 95 -22.42 1.58 17.82
C GLU A 95 -22.84 0.40 18.71
N GLY A 96 -23.52 0.74 19.81
CA GLY A 96 -24.51 -0.12 20.46
C GLY A 96 -25.91 0.46 20.18
N PRO A 97 -27.00 -0.15 20.63
CA PRO A 97 -27.13 -1.22 21.63
C PRO A 97 -27.35 -2.65 21.07
#